data_AF-A0A9E0F2V9-F1
#
_entry.id   AF-A0A9E0F2V9-F1
#
_cell.length_a   1.000
_cell.length_b   1.000
_cell.length_c   1.000
_cell.angle_alpha   90.00
_cell.angle_beta   90.00
_cell.angle_gamma   90.00
#
_symmetry.space_group_name_H-M   'P 1'
#
loop_
_entity.id
_entity.type
_entity.pdbx_description
1 polymer ?
#
loop_
_entity_poly.entity_id
_entity_poly.type
_entity_poly.pdbx_seq_one_letter_code
_entity_poly.pdbx_strand_id
1 'polypeptide(L)'
;MKKTKHNSTFCKGLAPLVVVTAILTLFFQSCKPFKEVTKTNNSKTEIVGVYSNDCDSIDNKNATKKQLWQTVDKNYIPEKAGLEVKIQSTKNNKLFVQLIDNDSVISEKIIKGHFKNDQCYYKRRYFYIVPILPVLWWFENRQTRIYLNQGYLVLEEKEDTGGAVLIMAGGNTTNTNRLYKKIR
;
A
#
# COMPACT_ATOMS: atom_id res chain seq x y z
N MET A 1 -26.49 -46.84 64.89
CA MET A 1 -26.52 -46.96 63.41
C MET A 1 -26.80 -45.59 62.79
N LYS A 2 -25.93 -45.21 61.85
CA LYS A 2 -26.01 -44.18 60.77
C LYS A 2 -27.30 -43.35 60.61
N LYS A 3 -27.16 -42.03 60.42
CA LYS A 3 -27.03 -41.40 59.09
C LYS A 3 -26.72 -39.90 59.21
N THR A 4 -25.51 -39.51 58.83
CA THR A 4 -25.09 -38.13 58.56
C THR A 4 -25.65 -37.66 57.22
N LYS A 5 -26.31 -36.50 57.21
CA LYS A 5 -26.73 -35.79 55.98
C LYS A 5 -25.59 -34.92 55.49
N HIS A 6 -25.10 -35.19 54.29
CA HIS A 6 -24.15 -34.35 53.56
C HIS A 6 -24.93 -33.27 52.78
N ASN A 7 -24.69 -32.00 53.09
CA ASN A 7 -25.04 -30.88 52.23
C ASN A 7 -23.92 -30.71 51.20
N SER A 8 -24.25 -30.79 49.91
CA SER A 8 -23.34 -30.46 48.81
C SER A 8 -23.86 -29.23 48.07
N THR A 9 -23.36 -28.07 48.47
CA THR A 9 -23.40 -26.83 47.69
C THR A 9 -21.97 -26.58 47.26
N PHE A 10 -21.60 -26.67 45.98
CA PHE A 10 -20.42 -25.95 45.47
C PHE A 10 -20.38 -25.89 43.93
N CYS A 11 -20.58 -24.67 43.44
CA CYS A 11 -20.04 -24.05 42.22
C CYS A 11 -19.74 -24.94 41.01
N LYS A 12 -20.65 -24.95 40.04
CA LYS A 12 -20.36 -25.26 38.63
C LYS A 12 -20.95 -24.15 37.77
N GLY A 13 -20.21 -23.05 37.57
CA GLY A 13 -20.73 -21.93 36.79
C GLY A 13 -19.74 -20.83 36.40
N LEU A 14 -18.43 -20.99 36.59
CA LEU A 14 -17.44 -19.96 36.24
C LEU A 14 -16.38 -20.40 35.23
N ALA A 15 -16.38 -21.66 34.78
CA ALA A 15 -15.35 -22.18 33.87
C ALA A 15 -15.43 -21.65 32.41
N PRO A 16 -16.61 -21.44 31.77
CA PRO A 16 -16.61 -21.10 30.35
C PRO A 16 -16.23 -19.64 30.07
N LEU A 17 -16.39 -18.71 31.03
CA LEU A 17 -16.14 -17.29 30.81
C LEU A 17 -14.64 -16.93 30.76
N VAL A 18 -13.83 -17.63 31.56
CA VAL A 18 -12.37 -17.38 31.66
C VAL A 18 -11.64 -17.91 30.41
N VAL A 19 -12.10 -19.02 29.84
CA VAL A 19 -11.49 -19.59 28.63
C VAL A 19 -11.75 -18.71 27.41
N VAL A 20 -12.96 -18.13 27.28
CA VAL A 20 -13.30 -17.24 26.16
C VAL A 20 -12.50 -15.93 26.21
N THR A 21 -12.31 -15.35 27.40
CA THR A 21 -11.53 -14.12 27.57
C THR A 21 -10.03 -14.32 27.29
N ALA A 22 -9.44 -15.44 27.73
CA ALA A 22 -8.05 -15.77 27.43
C ALA A 22 -7.79 -15.98 25.93
N ILE A 23 -8.69 -16.68 25.24
CA ILE A 23 -8.58 -16.91 23.79
C ILE A 23 -8.66 -15.59 23.00
N LEU A 24 -9.57 -14.68 23.38
CA LEU A 24 -9.67 -13.36 22.74
C LEU A 24 -8.39 -12.52 22.88
N THR A 25 -7.69 -12.58 24.02
CA THR A 25 -6.44 -11.81 24.20
C THR A 25 -5.27 -12.30 23.33
N LEU A 26 -5.22 -13.59 22.99
CA LEU A 26 -4.18 -14.15 22.12
C LEU A 26 -4.36 -13.75 20.65
N PHE A 27 -5.59 -13.48 20.20
CA PHE A 27 -5.86 -13.06 18.83
C PHE A 27 -5.41 -11.63 18.51
N PHE A 28 -5.25 -10.76 19.50
CA PHE A 28 -4.80 -9.38 19.27
C PHE A 28 -3.27 -9.20 19.20
N GLN A 29 -2.47 -10.18 19.61
CA GLN A 29 -1.00 -10.02 19.63
C GLN A 29 -0.31 -10.22 18.26
N SER A 30 -1.02 -10.77 17.26
CA SER A 30 -0.42 -11.08 15.95
C SER A 30 -0.71 -10.06 14.84
N CYS A 31 -1.44 -8.99 15.12
CA CYS A 31 -1.64 -7.90 14.16
C CYS A 31 -0.38 -7.03 14.08
N LYS A 32 0.56 -7.36 13.20
CA LYS A 32 1.66 -6.45 12.87
C LYS A 32 1.09 -5.21 12.20
N PRO A 33 1.29 -3.99 12.75
CA PRO A 33 0.81 -2.77 12.11
C PRO A 33 1.55 -2.57 10.78
N PHE A 34 0.81 -2.14 9.76
CA PHE A 34 1.41 -1.76 8.48
C PHE A 34 2.45 -0.66 8.71
N LYS A 35 3.71 -0.96 8.41
CA LYS A 35 4.77 0.05 8.46
C LYS A 35 4.61 0.94 7.23
N GLU A 36 4.38 2.24 7.44
CA GLU A 36 4.44 3.21 6.34
C GLU A 36 5.83 3.19 5.67
N VAL A 37 5.89 3.73 4.46
CA VAL A 37 7.16 3.94 3.75
C VAL A 37 8.06 4.90 4.55
N THR A 38 9.29 4.48 4.85
CA THR A 38 10.24 5.23 5.67
C THR A 38 10.61 6.57 5.02
N LYS A 39 10.55 7.66 5.78
CA LYS A 39 10.93 9.01 5.31
C LYS A 39 12.41 9.03 4.90
N THR A 40 12.69 9.39 3.66
CA THR A 40 14.05 9.65 3.19
C THR A 40 14.21 11.16 3.15
N ASN A 41 15.23 11.70 3.83
CA ASN A 41 15.54 13.14 3.81
C ASN A 41 16.10 13.51 2.42
N ASN A 42 15.21 13.65 1.44
CA ASN A 42 15.59 14.06 0.09
C ASN A 42 15.54 15.58 -0.05
N SER A 43 16.55 16.09 -0.76
CA SER A 43 16.73 17.49 -1.12
C SER A 43 15.49 18.06 -1.83
N LYS A 44 15.21 19.33 -1.55
CA LYS A 44 14.07 20.18 -1.94
C LYS A 44 13.82 20.27 -3.45
N THR A 45 13.51 19.17 -4.11
CA THR A 45 13.22 19.16 -5.53
C THR A 45 11.76 18.81 -5.76
N GLU A 46 11.05 19.73 -6.40
CA GLU A 46 9.65 19.58 -6.74
C GLU A 46 9.50 18.45 -7.77
N ILE A 47 8.60 17.50 -7.51
CA ILE A 47 8.27 16.39 -8.42
C ILE A 47 7.61 16.85 -9.73
N VAL A 48 7.37 18.15 -9.88
CA VAL A 48 6.86 18.78 -11.10
C VAL A 48 7.95 18.78 -12.18
N GLY A 49 7.57 18.44 -13.40
CA GLY A 49 8.49 18.32 -14.53
C GLY A 49 7.95 17.41 -15.63
N VAL A 50 8.79 17.19 -16.64
CA VAL A 50 8.57 16.26 -17.74
C VAL A 50 9.53 15.08 -17.58
N TYR A 51 8.99 13.87 -17.68
CA TYR A 51 9.70 12.62 -17.43
C TYR A 51 9.55 11.67 -18.62
N SER A 52 10.55 10.81 -18.80
CA SER A 52 10.43 9.69 -19.72
C SER A 52 9.30 8.76 -19.27
N ASN A 53 8.44 8.34 -20.20
CA ASN A 53 7.44 7.32 -19.90
C ASN A 53 8.09 5.94 -19.71
N ASP A 54 9.26 5.71 -20.29
CA ASP A 54 9.98 4.44 -20.17
C ASP A 54 10.70 4.30 -18.83
N CYS A 55 10.68 3.08 -18.28
CA CYS A 55 11.27 2.77 -16.97
C CYS A 55 12.76 2.45 -17.12
N ASP A 56 13.60 3.31 -16.54
CA ASP A 56 15.06 3.18 -16.61
C ASP A 56 15.53 2.00 -15.75
N SER A 57 15.07 1.92 -14.49
CA SER A 57 15.47 0.86 -13.58
C SER A 57 14.38 0.47 -12.58
N ILE A 58 14.50 -0.76 -12.09
CA ILE A 58 13.66 -1.35 -11.06
C ILE A 58 14.57 -2.07 -10.06
N ASP A 59 14.33 -1.86 -8.77
CA ASP A 59 15.16 -2.46 -7.70
C ASP A 59 14.84 -3.96 -7.50
N ASN A 60 13.59 -4.34 -7.69
CA ASN A 60 13.12 -5.70 -7.60
C ASN A 60 13.21 -6.42 -8.95
N LYS A 61 14.16 -7.35 -9.09
CA LYS A 61 14.40 -8.13 -10.32
C LYS A 61 13.19 -8.97 -10.77
N ASN A 62 12.31 -9.32 -9.84
CA ASN A 62 11.09 -10.10 -10.16
C ASN A 62 9.92 -9.19 -10.56
N ALA A 63 10.05 -7.88 -10.41
CA ALA A 63 8.98 -6.95 -10.75
C ALA A 63 9.01 -6.59 -12.24
N THR A 64 7.83 -6.54 -12.85
CA THR A 64 7.69 -6.14 -14.26
C THR A 64 8.01 -4.66 -14.41
N LYS A 65 8.84 -4.33 -15.42
CA LYS A 65 8.99 -2.95 -15.89
C LYS A 65 7.63 -2.44 -16.36
N LYS A 66 7.20 -1.31 -15.82
CA LYS A 66 5.96 -0.62 -16.21
C LYS A 66 6.32 0.78 -16.65
N GLN A 67 5.71 1.23 -17.74
CA GLN A 67 5.80 2.63 -18.13
C GLN A 67 5.17 3.52 -17.04
N LEU A 68 5.64 4.76 -16.93
CA LEU A 68 5.17 5.71 -15.92
C LEU A 68 3.66 5.89 -16.02
N TRP A 69 3.14 6.03 -17.25
CA TRP A 69 1.71 6.20 -17.47
C TRP A 69 0.88 4.97 -17.05
N GLN A 70 1.41 3.74 -17.17
CA GLN A 70 0.73 2.54 -16.67
C GLN A 70 0.57 2.54 -15.13
N THR A 71 1.38 3.32 -14.41
CA THR A 71 1.23 3.50 -12.96
C THR A 71 0.16 4.55 -12.60
N VAL A 72 -0.14 5.44 -13.55
CA VAL A 72 -1.17 6.47 -13.46
C VAL A 72 -2.52 5.90 -13.88
N ASP A 73 -2.53 5.18 -15.00
CA ASP A 73 -3.67 4.46 -15.54
C ASP A 73 -3.37 2.97 -15.73
N LYS A 74 -3.96 2.14 -14.85
CA LYS A 74 -3.78 0.68 -14.89
C LYS A 74 -4.35 0.03 -16.16
N ASN A 75 -5.30 0.69 -16.81
CA ASN A 75 -5.96 0.16 -18.01
C ASN A 75 -5.26 0.59 -19.30
N TYR A 76 -4.20 1.40 -19.21
CA TYR A 76 -3.46 1.84 -20.38
C TYR A 76 -2.62 0.70 -20.97
N ILE A 77 -2.79 0.49 -22.27
CA ILE A 77 -2.02 -0.44 -23.08
C ILE A 77 -0.99 0.40 -23.86
N PRO A 78 0.32 0.16 -23.72
CA PRO A 78 1.34 0.89 -24.45
C PRO A 78 1.21 0.68 -25.96
N GLU A 79 0.98 1.76 -26.70
CA GLU A 79 0.88 1.73 -28.16
C GLU A 79 2.19 2.16 -28.84
N LYS A 80 2.97 3.03 -28.16
CA LYS A 80 4.16 3.67 -28.71
C LYS A 80 5.24 3.84 -27.64
N ALA A 81 6.50 3.72 -28.04
CA ALA A 81 7.67 4.01 -27.21
C ALA A 81 8.06 5.51 -27.27
N GLY A 82 8.86 5.98 -26.30
CA GLY A 82 9.37 7.35 -26.31
C GLY A 82 8.34 8.44 -26.00
N LEU A 83 7.19 8.06 -25.42
CA LEU A 83 6.24 9.03 -24.89
C LEU A 83 6.81 9.75 -23.67
N GLU A 84 6.31 10.95 -23.41
CA GLU A 84 6.70 11.74 -22.25
C GLU A 84 5.52 11.90 -21.28
N VAL A 85 5.83 12.05 -19.99
CA VAL A 85 4.83 12.28 -18.96
C VAL A 85 5.14 13.58 -18.23
N LYS A 86 4.23 14.53 -18.34
CA LYS A 86 4.32 15.81 -17.64
C LYS A 86 3.51 15.75 -16.36
N ILE A 87 4.14 16.10 -15.25
CA ILE A 87 3.53 16.16 -13.91
C ILE A 87 3.49 17.61 -13.47
N GLN A 88 2.31 18.07 -13.06
CA GLN A 88 2.07 19.39 -12.50
C GLN A 88 1.31 19.30 -11.17
N SER A 89 1.59 20.21 -10.25
CA SER A 89 0.80 20.35 -9.03
C SER A 89 -0.42 21.23 -9.30
N THR A 90 -1.56 20.83 -8.76
CA THR A 90 -2.80 21.62 -8.80
C THR A 90 -3.00 22.39 -7.49
N LYS A 91 -3.88 23.40 -7.50
CA LYS A 91 -4.22 24.21 -6.30
C LYS A 91 -4.68 23.39 -5.08
N ASN A 92 -5.16 22.16 -5.30
CA ASN A 92 -5.67 21.28 -4.24
C ASN A 92 -4.65 20.22 -3.79
N ASN A 93 -3.35 20.47 -3.98
CA ASN A 93 -2.27 19.52 -3.67
C ASN A 93 -2.49 18.14 -4.31
N LYS A 94 -3.10 18.10 -5.49
CA LYS A 94 -3.21 16.90 -6.33
C LYS A 94 -2.24 17.03 -7.49
N LEU A 95 -1.79 15.90 -8.04
CA LEU A 95 -1.01 15.90 -9.27
C LEU A 95 -1.91 15.80 -10.49
N PHE A 96 -1.75 16.74 -11.41
CA PHE A 96 -2.26 16.66 -12.77
C PHE A 96 -1.16 16.11 -13.66
N VAL A 97 -1.46 15.03 -14.37
CA VAL A 97 -0.47 14.30 -15.15
C VAL A 97 -0.97 14.16 -16.58
N GLN A 98 -0.11 14.45 -17.53
CA GLN A 98 -0.40 14.43 -18.97
C GLN A 98 0.57 13.50 -19.68
N LEU A 99 0.05 12.67 -20.57
CA LEU A 99 0.81 11.86 -21.51
C LEU A 99 0.99 12.65 -22.80
N ILE A 100 2.23 12.80 -23.25
CA ILE A 100 2.61 13.68 -24.36
C ILE A 100 3.30 12.86 -25.46
N ASP A 101 2.93 13.13 -26.71
CA ASP A 101 3.63 12.68 -27.92
C ASP A 101 3.95 13.89 -28.79
N ASN A 102 5.24 14.18 -28.99
CA ASN A 102 5.72 15.30 -29.83
C ASN A 102 4.95 16.62 -29.58
N ASP A 103 4.86 17.03 -28.31
CA ASP A 103 4.15 18.23 -27.82
C ASP A 103 2.61 18.17 -27.81
N SER A 104 2.00 17.09 -28.31
CA SER A 104 0.54 16.87 -28.22
C SER A 104 0.17 16.09 -26.97
N VAL A 105 -0.88 16.52 -26.27
CA VAL A 105 -1.43 15.77 -25.11
C VAL A 105 -2.36 14.67 -25.62
N ILE A 106 -1.98 13.41 -25.41
CA ILE A 106 -2.80 12.25 -25.78
C ILE A 106 -3.83 11.94 -24.68
N SER A 107 -3.42 12.07 -23.43
CA SER A 107 -4.25 11.70 -22.28
C SER A 107 -3.87 12.51 -21.06
N GLU A 108 -4.83 12.71 -20.16
CA GLU A 108 -4.63 13.44 -18.92
C GLU A 108 -5.37 12.79 -17.77
N LYS A 109 -4.78 12.87 -16.56
CA LYS A 109 -5.38 12.29 -15.36
C LYS A 109 -4.97 13.06 -14.13
N ILE A 110 -5.91 13.19 -13.20
CA ILE A 110 -5.62 13.71 -11.87
C ILE A 110 -5.37 12.54 -10.92
N ILE A 111 -4.15 12.48 -10.37
CA ILE A 111 -3.80 11.52 -9.33
C ILE A 111 -4.28 12.06 -7.99
N LYS A 112 -5.13 11.30 -7.28
CA LYS A 112 -5.59 11.64 -5.93
C LYS A 112 -4.54 11.25 -4.88
N GLY A 113 -4.22 12.17 -3.98
CA GLY A 113 -3.17 12.01 -2.98
C GLY A 113 -2.96 13.30 -2.19
N HIS A 114 -1.83 13.39 -1.50
CA HIS A 114 -1.41 14.58 -0.78
C HIS A 114 0.12 14.62 -0.66
N PHE A 115 0.67 15.82 -0.55
CA PHE A 115 2.04 16.02 -0.10
C PHE A 115 2.10 15.89 1.43
N LYS A 116 3.10 15.19 1.95
CA LYS A 116 3.44 15.20 3.39
C LYS A 116 4.63 16.16 3.63
N ASN A 117 4.97 16.39 4.90
CA ASN A 117 6.04 17.30 5.32
C ASN A 117 7.43 16.94 4.78
N ASP A 118 7.60 15.72 4.27
CA ASP A 118 8.82 15.24 3.61
C ASP A 118 8.86 15.55 2.11
N GLN A 119 7.95 16.42 1.62
CA GLN A 119 7.85 16.85 0.22
C GLN A 119 7.61 15.71 -0.78
N CYS A 120 7.31 14.52 -0.28
CA CYS A 120 6.92 13.37 -1.08
C CYS A 120 5.41 13.40 -1.31
N TYR A 121 4.99 12.95 -2.48
CA TYR A 121 3.58 12.81 -2.80
C TYR A 121 3.10 11.39 -2.53
N TYR A 122 2.08 11.27 -1.69
CA TYR A 122 1.48 10.01 -1.32
C TYR A 122 0.16 9.83 -2.06
N LYS A 123 0.07 8.81 -2.92
CA LYS A 123 -1.19 8.42 -3.54
C LYS A 123 -2.15 7.91 -2.45
N ARG A 124 -3.46 8.07 -2.68
CA ARG A 124 -4.48 7.50 -1.79
C ARG A 124 -4.20 6.00 -1.59
N ARG A 125 -4.09 5.58 -0.32
CA ARG A 125 -3.91 4.18 0.06
C ARG A 125 -5.06 3.34 -0.48
N TYR A 126 -4.72 2.22 -1.10
CA TYR A 126 -5.68 1.20 -1.50
C TYR A 126 -5.70 0.13 -0.42
N PHE A 127 -6.85 -0.04 0.22
CA PHE A 127 -7.04 -1.05 1.24
C PHE A 127 -8.34 -1.76 0.97
N TYR A 128 -8.27 -3.08 0.87
CA TYR A 128 -9.41 -3.92 0.60
C TYR A 128 -9.32 -5.20 1.42
N ILE A 129 -10.45 -5.62 1.96
CA ILE A 129 -10.59 -6.87 2.72
C ILE A 129 -11.70 -7.67 2.06
N VAL A 130 -11.42 -8.93 1.76
CA VAL A 130 -12.42 -9.91 1.31
C VAL A 130 -12.75 -10.83 2.48
N PRO A 131 -13.95 -10.71 3.09
CA PRO A 131 -14.42 -11.71 4.03
C PRO A 131 -14.87 -12.95 3.25
N ILE A 132 -14.20 -14.09 3.44
CA ILE A 132 -14.60 -15.36 2.83
C ILE A 132 -15.49 -16.14 3.80
N LEU A 133 -15.09 -16.20 5.08
CA LEU A 133 -15.87 -16.74 6.21
C LEU A 133 -15.61 -15.88 7.46
N PRO A 134 -16.41 -15.99 8.54
CA PRO A 134 -16.21 -15.18 9.76
C PRO A 134 -14.79 -15.22 10.35
N VAL A 135 -14.06 -16.31 10.08
CA VAL A 135 -12.69 -16.58 10.56
C VAL A 135 -11.66 -16.69 9.42
N LEU A 136 -12.09 -16.46 8.17
CA LEU A 136 -11.25 -16.53 6.98
C LEU A 136 -11.41 -15.22 6.20
N TRP A 137 -10.35 -14.41 6.22
CA TRP A 137 -10.32 -13.16 5.48
C TRP A 137 -8.97 -12.99 4.81
N TRP A 138 -9.02 -12.35 3.64
CA TRP A 138 -7.85 -11.93 2.89
C TRP A 138 -7.86 -10.40 2.83
N PHE A 139 -6.67 -9.79 2.88
CA PHE A 139 -6.52 -8.36 2.72
C PHE A 139 -5.40 -8.04 1.73
N GLU A 140 -5.60 -6.93 1.02
CA GLU A 140 -4.58 -6.27 0.24
C GLU A 140 -4.48 -4.82 0.69
N ASN A 141 -3.26 -4.38 0.92
CA ASN A 141 -2.96 -3.03 1.31
C ASN A 141 -1.80 -2.49 0.49
N ARG A 142 -2.01 -1.39 -0.22
CA ARG A 142 -1.04 -0.82 -1.12
C ARG A 142 -0.90 0.68 -0.90
N GLN A 143 0.33 1.16 -0.77
CA GLN A 143 0.67 2.57 -0.68
C GLN A 143 1.74 2.89 -1.72
N THR A 144 1.54 3.97 -2.46
CA THR A 144 2.52 4.47 -3.44
C THR A 144 3.00 5.84 -3.02
N ARG A 145 4.33 6.01 -2.98
CA ARG A 145 5.02 7.26 -2.75
C ARG A 145 5.75 7.70 -4.01
N ILE A 146 5.64 8.97 -4.35
CA ILE A 146 6.30 9.60 -5.49
C ILE A 146 7.24 10.68 -4.94
N TYR A 147 8.51 10.62 -5.31
CA TYR A 147 9.51 11.60 -4.91
C TYR A 147 10.58 11.76 -5.98
N LEU A 148 11.34 12.85 -5.93
CA LEU A 148 12.49 13.04 -6.79
C LEU A 148 13.77 12.63 -6.06
N ASN A 149 14.65 11.89 -6.74
CA ASN A 149 15.96 11.51 -6.24
C ASN A 149 16.99 11.61 -7.36
N GLN A 150 18.01 12.46 -7.21
CA GLN A 150 19.11 12.59 -8.17
C GLN A 150 18.67 12.78 -9.63
N GLY A 151 17.59 13.56 -9.87
CA GLY A 151 17.06 13.80 -11.21
C GLY A 151 16.16 12.67 -11.76
N TYR A 152 15.87 11.66 -10.96
CA TYR A 152 14.90 10.61 -11.27
C TYR A 152 13.62 10.80 -10.47
N LEU A 153 12.48 10.63 -11.13
CA LEU A 153 11.22 10.40 -10.45
C LEU A 153 11.20 8.97 -9.97
N VAL A 154 11.10 8.79 -8.65
CA VAL A 154 11.01 7.48 -8.03
C VAL A 154 9.58 7.21 -7.61
N LEU A 155 9.02 6.12 -8.13
CA LEU A 155 7.75 5.56 -7.69
C LEU A 155 8.04 4.36 -6.81
N GLU A 156 7.86 4.56 -5.50
CA GLU A 156 7.95 3.50 -4.50
C GLU A 156 6.57 2.93 -4.22
N GLU A 157 6.40 1.65 -4.47
CA GLU A 157 5.16 0.91 -4.24
C GLU A 157 5.40 -0.13 -3.16
N LYS A 158 4.74 0.07 -2.02
CA LYS A 158 4.70 -0.89 -0.93
C LYS A 158 3.36 -1.59 -0.92
N GLU A 159 3.38 -2.90 -1.06
CA GLU A 159 2.22 -3.77 -1.03
C GLU A 159 2.36 -4.76 0.11
N ASP A 160 1.30 -4.90 0.89
CA ASP A 160 1.20 -5.81 2.01
C ASP A 160 -0.08 -6.61 1.83
N THR A 161 0.08 -7.91 1.63
CA THR A 161 -1.02 -8.85 1.43
C THR A 161 -0.97 -9.88 2.54
N GLY A 162 -2.14 -10.35 2.95
CA GLY A 162 -2.18 -11.42 3.93
C GLY A 162 -3.57 -11.95 4.13
N GLY A 163 -3.66 -12.88 5.05
CA GLY A 163 -4.93 -13.42 5.47
C GLY A 163 -4.80 -14.12 6.80
N ALA A 164 -5.94 -14.35 7.42
CA ALA A 164 -6.02 -15.18 8.61
C ALA A 164 -6.91 -16.39 8.32
N VAL A 165 -6.43 -17.57 8.71
CA VAL A 165 -7.22 -18.80 8.74
C VAL A 165 -7.13 -19.35 10.16
N LEU A 166 -8.21 -19.20 10.95
CA LEU A 166 -8.46 -19.79 12.29
C LEU A 166 -7.38 -19.58 13.39
N ILE A 167 -6.11 -19.87 13.14
CA ILE A 167 -4.96 -19.81 14.05
C ILE A 167 -3.64 -19.45 13.35
N MET A 168 -3.63 -19.28 12.02
CA MET A 168 -2.44 -18.87 11.27
C MET A 168 -2.72 -17.58 10.49
N ALA A 169 -1.92 -16.56 10.77
CA ALA A 169 -1.84 -15.34 9.97
C ALA A 169 -0.58 -15.44 9.11
N GLY A 170 -0.77 -15.38 7.79
CA GLY A 170 0.31 -15.36 6.81
C GLY A 170 0.22 -14.06 6.01
N GLY A 171 1.36 -13.52 5.62
CA GLY A 171 1.39 -12.32 4.78
C GLY A 171 2.71 -12.19 4.04
N ASN A 172 2.66 -11.45 2.95
CA ASN A 172 3.81 -11.08 2.15
C ASN A 172 3.83 -9.57 1.98
N THR A 173 5.00 -8.98 2.24
CA THR A 173 5.24 -7.57 2.00
C THR A 173 6.23 -7.44 0.85
N THR A 174 5.85 -6.71 -0.19
CA THR A 174 6.74 -6.38 -1.30
C THR A 174 6.99 -4.87 -1.31
N ASN A 175 8.23 -4.49 -1.65
CA ASN A 175 8.58 -3.11 -1.95
C ASN A 175 9.18 -3.09 -3.36
N THR A 176 8.77 -2.13 -4.16
CA THR A 176 9.27 -1.96 -5.53
C THR A 176 9.47 -0.47 -5.81
N ASN A 177 10.69 -0.10 -6.17
CA ASN A 177 11.05 1.22 -6.66
C ASN A 177 11.21 1.19 -8.18
N ARG A 178 10.52 2.10 -8.87
CA ARG A 178 10.67 2.32 -10.31
C ARG A 178 11.21 3.73 -10.54
N LEU A 179 12.25 3.84 -11.36
CA LEU A 179 12.92 5.09 -11.63
C LEU A 179 12.63 5.54 -13.06
N TYR A 180 12.25 6.81 -13.20
CA TYR A 180 11.97 7.46 -14.47
C TYR A 180 12.81 8.72 -14.60
N LYS A 181 13.50 8.87 -15.73
CA LYS A 181 14.41 9.99 -15.96
C LYS A 181 13.66 11.30 -16.15
N LYS A 182 14.08 12.37 -15.47
CA LYS A 182 13.59 13.73 -15.75
C LYS A 182 14.23 14.24 -17.05
N ILE A 183 13.40 14.79 -17.93
CA ILE A 183 13.79 15.36 -19.23
C ILE A 183 13.85 16.89 -19.12
N ARG A 184 12.82 17.51 -18.53
CA ARG A 184 12.69 18.97 -18.36
C ARG A 184 12.09 19.31 -17.00
#